data_AF-A0A1V4Q9F9-F1
#
_entry.id   AF-A0A1V4Q9F9-F1
#
_cell.length_a   1.000
_cell.length_b   1.000
_cell.length_c   1.000
_cell.angle_alpha   90.00
_cell.angle_beta   90.00
_cell.angle_gamma   90.00
#
_symmetry.space_group_name_H-M   'P 1'
#
loop_
_entity.id
_entity.type
_entity.pdbx_description
1 polymer ?
#
loop_
_entity_poly.entity_id
_entity_poly.type
_entity_poly.pdbx_seq_one_letter_code
_entity_poly.pdbx_strand_id
1 'polypeptide(L)' 'MDGNVVLNAKQVEALTTVPAPTLHEWAARRDAGLPAPGPVHLRLSPRHRRWRLADVQAYLAESRVDRDV' A
#
# COMPACT_ATOMS: atom_id res chain seq x y z
N MET A 1 -1.92 15.78 14.75
CA MET A 1 -2.41 15.16 13.52
C MET A 1 -2.07 13.69 13.59
N ASP A 2 -3.09 12.83 13.57
CA ASP A 2 -3.06 11.41 13.95
C ASP A 2 -1.99 10.58 13.24
N GLY A 3 -0.80 10.49 13.85
CA GLY A 3 0.38 9.81 13.30
C GLY A 3 0.29 8.29 13.21
N ASN A 4 -0.91 7.69 13.36
CA ASN A 4 -1.06 6.23 13.36
C ASN A 4 -2.39 5.75 12.74
N VAL A 5 -2.87 6.43 11.69
CA VAL A 5 -4.03 5.92 10.93
C VAL A 5 -3.60 4.71 10.09
N VAL A 6 -4.26 3.58 10.34
CA VAL A 6 -3.97 2.29 9.72
C VAL A 6 -5.17 1.82 8.90
N LEU A 7 -4.95 1.54 7.62
CA LEU A 7 -5.96 1.22 6.63
C LEU A 7 -6.00 -0.28 6.32
N ASN A 8 -7.19 -0.82 6.05
CA ASN A 8 -7.35 -2.12 5.38
C ASN A 8 -7.20 -1.98 3.86
N ALA A 9 -7.12 -3.11 3.15
CA ALA A 9 -6.95 -3.14 1.69
C ALA A 9 -8.08 -2.42 0.94
N LYS A 10 -9.32 -2.45 1.43
CA LYS A 10 -10.46 -1.76 0.80
C LYS A 10 -10.39 -0.24 0.93
N GLN A 11 -9.89 0.26 2.06
CA GLN A 11 -9.64 1.68 2.25
C GLN A 11 -8.48 2.17 1.38
N VAL A 12 -7.43 1.34 1.22
CA VAL A 12 -6.33 1.66 0.30
C VAL A 12 -6.81 1.65 -1.16
N GLU A 13 -7.61 0.66 -1.55
CA GLU A 13 -8.24 0.59 -2.88
C GLU A 13 -9.05 1.85 -3.20
N ALA A 14 -9.82 2.36 -2.24
CA ALA A 14 -10.56 3.61 -2.41
C ALA A 14 -9.65 4.84 -2.63
N LEU A 15 -8.43 4.85 -2.08
CA LEU A 15 -7.49 5.96 -2.22
C LEU A 15 -6.60 5.85 -3.46
N THR A 16 -6.18 4.64 -3.81
CA THR A 16 -5.21 4.40 -4.88
C THR A 16 -5.82 3.95 -6.19
N THR A 17 -7.10 3.56 -6.19
CA THR A 17 -7.78 2.85 -7.28
C THR A 17 -7.18 1.48 -7.63
N VAL A 18 -6.16 1.03 -6.88
CA VAL A 18 -5.57 -0.31 -7.04
C VAL A 18 -6.46 -1.33 -6.33
N PRO A 19 -6.90 -2.40 -7.02
CA PRO A 19 -7.75 -3.41 -6.41
C PRO A 19 -7.12 -4.07 -5.18
N ALA A 20 -7.91 -4.32 -4.13
CA ALA A 20 -7.44 -5.03 -2.93
C ALA A 20 -6.70 -6.36 -3.21
N PRO A 21 -7.13 -7.22 -4.16
CA PRO A 21 -6.36 -8.42 -4.52
C PRO A 21 -4.94 -8.12 -4.99
N THR A 22 -4.78 -7.08 -5.82
CA THR A 22 -3.49 -6.62 -6.33
C THR A 22 -2.62 -6.07 -5.19
N LEU A 23 -3.20 -5.32 -4.26
CA LEU A 23 -2.50 -4.86 -3.05
C LEU A 23 -1.98 -6.02 -2.20
N HIS A 24 -2.77 -7.10 -2.08
CA HIS A 24 -2.34 -8.31 -1.38
C HIS A 24 -1.21 -9.04 -2.11
N GLU A 25 -1.27 -9.13 -3.43
CA GLU A 25 -0.21 -9.71 -4.24
C GLU A 25 1.11 -8.95 -4.08
N TRP A 26 1.08 -7.61 -4.17
CA TRP A 26 2.26 -6.77 -4.00
C TRP A 26 2.86 -6.90 -2.61
N ALA A 27 2.02 -6.97 -1.58
CA ALA A 27 2.48 -7.22 -0.21
C ALA A 27 3.09 -8.62 -0.03
N ALA A 28 2.52 -9.64 -0.68
CA ALA A 28 3.07 -11.00 -0.67
C ALA A 28 4.43 -11.07 -1.39
N ARG A 29 4.58 -10.38 -2.53
CA ARG A 29 5.86 -10.25 -3.23
C ARG A 29 6.92 -9.61 -2.35
N ARG A 30 6.59 -8.51 -1.65
CA ARG A 30 7.51 -7.85 -0.71
C ARG A 30 7.90 -8.74 0.47
N ASP A 31 6.96 -9.48 1.04
CA ASP A 31 7.27 -10.46 2.10
C ASP A 31 8.22 -11.56 1.62
N ALA A 32 8.19 -11.88 0.32
CA ALA A 32 9.10 -12.82 -0.32
C ALA A 32 10.45 -12.18 -0.74
N GLY A 33 10.68 -10.91 -0.39
CA GLY A 33 11.90 -10.17 -0.77
C GLY A 33 11.92 -9.71 -2.24
N LEU A 34 10.79 -9.81 -2.95
CA LEU A 34 10.68 -9.40 -4.36
C LEU A 34 10.24 -7.93 -4.47
N PRO A 35 10.67 -7.22 -5.52
CA PRO A 35 10.19 -5.87 -5.80
C PRO A 35 8.69 -5.89 -6.11
N ALA A 36 7.97 -4.88 -5.60
CA ALA A 36 6.56 -4.65 -5.91
C ALA A 36 6.24 -3.14 -5.91
N PRO A 37 5.38 -2.65 -6.81
CA PRO A 37 5.11 -1.22 -7.01
C PRO A 37 4.12 -0.62 -6.01
N GLY A 38 3.70 -1.36 -4.97
CA GLY A 38 2.63 -0.91 -4.06
C GLY A 38 3.07 -0.02 -2.89
N PRO A 39 2.13 0.50 -2.10
CA PRO A 39 2.46 1.15 -0.83
C PRO A 39 3.06 0.16 0.18
N VAL A 40 3.90 0.65 1.09
CA VAL A 40 4.49 -0.17 2.18
C VAL A 40 3.39 -0.73 3.07
N HIS A 41 3.44 -2.03 3.34
CA HIS A 41 2.48 -2.72 4.20
C HIS A 41 3.08 -3.04 5.56
N LEU A 42 2.20 -3.09 6.56
CA LEU A 42 2.44 -3.69 7.87
C LEU A 42 1.90 -5.12 7.84
N ARG A 43 2.74 -6.08 8.22
CA ARG A 43 2.34 -7.47 8.41
C ARG A 43 1.94 -7.69 9.86
N LEU A 44 0.66 -7.96 10.11
CA LEU A 44 0.15 -8.30 11.44
C LEU A 44 0.13 -9.82 11.65
N SER A 45 -0.17 -10.57 10.59
CA SER A 45 -0.08 -12.04 10.55
C SER A 45 0.13 -12.49 9.09
N PRO A 46 0.34 -13.79 8.80
CA PRO A 46 0.46 -14.27 7.42
C PRO A 46 -0.72 -13.88 6.51
N ARG A 47 -1.93 -13.74 7.07
CA ARG A 47 -3.14 -13.38 6.33
C ARG A 47 -3.62 -11.95 6.57
N HIS A 48 -3.15 -11.29 7.62
CA HIS A 48 -3.63 -9.97 8.02
C HIS A 48 -2.58 -8.90 7.73
N ARG A 49 -2.95 -7.98 6.85
CA ARG A 49 -2.10 -6.88 6.38
C ARG A 49 -2.83 -5.56 6.55
N ARG A 50 -2.05 -4.52 6.81
CA ARG A 50 -2.53 -3.14 6.90
C ARG A 50 -1.55 -2.20 6.22
N TRP A 51 -1.97 -0.97 5.98
CA TRP A 51 -1.13 0.07 5.41
C TRP A 51 -1.26 1.33 6.26
N ARG A 52 -0.15 2.01 6.55
CA ARG A 52 -0.25 3.33 7.17
C ARG A 52 -0.74 4.32 6.13
N LEU A 53 -1.62 5.22 6.54
CA LEU A 53 -2.10 6.28 5.66
C LEU A 53 -0.93 7.09 5.06
N ALA A 54 0.09 7.41 5.87
CA ALA A 54 1.27 8.14 5.42
C ALA A 54 2.05 7.41 4.30
N ASP A 55 2.24 6.09 4.43
CA ASP A 55 2.94 5.28 3.41
C ASP A 55 2.13 5.21 2.10
N VAL A 56 0.79 5.18 2.20
CA VAL A 56 -0.10 5.23 1.02
C VAL A 56 -0.06 6.59 0.34
N GLN A 57 0.00 7.67 1.13
CA GLN A 57 0.12 9.03 0.59
C GLN A 57 1.47 9.27 -0.07
N ALA A 58 2.56 8.75 0.51
CA ALA A 58 3.89 8.81 -0.11
C ALA A 58 3.89 8.09 -1.46
N TYR A 59 3.37 6.86 -1.52
CA TYR A 59 3.20 6.12 -2.77
C TYR A 59 2.40 6.88 -3.83
N LEU A 60 1.30 7.53 -3.45
CA LEU A 60 0.48 8.34 -4.36
C LEU A 60 1.23 9.57 -4.86
N ALA A 61 2.05 10.20 -4.03
CA ALA A 61 2.87 11.33 -4.43
C ALA A 61 3.94 10.89 -5.44
N GLU A 62 4.63 9.78 -5.18
CA GLU A 62 5.64 9.20 -6.09
C GLU A 62 5.03 8.78 -7.43
N SER A 63 3.86 8.14 -7.41
CA SER A 63 3.17 7.67 -8.62
C SER A 63 2.63 8.80 -9.50
N ARG A 64 2.43 10.00 -8.94
CA ARG A 64 2.00 11.19 -9.70
C ARG A 64 3.17 11.87 -10.42
N VAL A 65 4.38 11.79 -9.86
CA VAL A 65 5.59 12.34 -10.49
C VAL A 65 5.96 11.57 -11.76
N ASP A 66 5.61 10.28 -11.85
CA ASP A 66 5.85 9.43 -13.02
C ASP A 66 4.98 9.76 -14.25
N ARG A 67 3.89 10.53 -14.08
CA ARG A 67 2.89 10.77 -15.13
C ARG A 67 3.02 12.13 -15.85
N ASP A 68 3.99 12.95 -15.47
CA ASP A 68 4.20 14.33 -15.97
C ASP A 68 5.53 14.53 -16.72
N VAL A 69 6.11 13.44 -17.28
CA VAL A 69 7.31 13.46 -18.15
C VAL A 69 6.98 12.91 -19.53
#